data_AF-A0A947A0J1-F1
#
_entry.id   AF-A0A947A0J1-F1
#
_cell.length_a   1.000
_cell.length_b   1.000
_cell.length_c   1.000
_cell.angle_alpha   90.00
_cell.angle_beta   90.00
_cell.angle_gamma   90.00
#
_symmetry.space_group_name_H-M   'P 1'
#
loop_
_entity.id
_entity.type
_entity.pdbx_description
1 polymer ?
#
loop_
_entity_poly.entity_id
_entity_poly.type
_entity_poly.pdbx_seq_one_letter_code
_entity_poly.pdbx_strand_id
1 'polypeptide(L)'
;HKPVIDIWALKFREILLARFPDLEFKERKYKVGTIIASEHTFTFKNKGFLRSFIGLLSDMVHFNLGKVLDRLQVWIRIKSDPHDVFEDLIGMIKKHKIYMLFMFQLSDFSIHDRNISHNRIPHRAVIKSVADYAKVGLLMGYYALEEIKTLRQEKLRMEEIIHSPVENVMNAKYNLHLPDQYNRLTELEINNDHSMGYPNVPGFRAGTCTPYLFYDINMEVTTPLKVHPYAFNSVVVDHISKNKLKEELERMLLEVKEVKGMFRAVFRNQDFSRYSNSDYYYKLLKQIHEIE
;
A
#
# COMPACT_ATOMS: atom_id res chain seq x y z
N HIS A 1 -16.64 -12.73 -4.51
CA HIS A 1 -15.82 -11.53 -4.29
C HIS A 1 -16.63 -10.35 -3.71
N LYS A 2 -17.60 -10.58 -2.80
CA LYS A 2 -18.48 -9.52 -2.24
C LYS A 2 -18.11 -9.15 -0.80
N PRO A 3 -18.42 -7.95 -0.30
CA PRO A 3 -18.29 -7.59 1.11
C PRO A 3 -19.46 -8.17 1.92
N VAL A 4 -19.49 -9.50 2.06
CA VAL A 4 -20.62 -10.26 2.64
C VAL A 4 -21.04 -9.79 4.04
N ILE A 5 -20.08 -9.42 4.89
CA ILE A 5 -20.34 -8.95 6.25
C ILE A 5 -21.09 -7.61 6.20
N ASP A 6 -20.68 -6.70 5.32
CA ASP A 6 -21.35 -5.40 5.18
C ASP A 6 -22.79 -5.56 4.64
N ILE A 7 -22.98 -6.46 3.67
CA ILE A 7 -24.30 -6.80 3.14
C ILE A 7 -25.20 -7.37 4.25
N TRP A 8 -24.68 -8.30 5.06
CA TRP A 8 -25.44 -8.90 6.16
C TRP A 8 -25.76 -7.87 7.25
N ALA A 9 -24.83 -6.98 7.58
CA ALA A 9 -25.07 -5.92 8.55
C ALA A 9 -26.20 -4.98 8.11
N LEU A 10 -26.29 -4.65 6.81
CA LEU A 10 -27.38 -3.83 6.28
C LEU A 10 -28.73 -4.56 6.29
N LYS A 11 -28.76 -5.82 5.88
CA LYS A 11 -29.98 -6.65 5.99
C LYS A 11 -30.45 -6.79 7.43
N PHE A 12 -29.51 -6.97 8.36
CA PHE A 12 -29.83 -7.05 9.78
C PHE A 12 -30.37 -5.72 10.32
N ARG A 13 -29.81 -4.58 9.88
CA ARG A 13 -30.35 -3.25 10.18
C ARG A 13 -31.80 -3.09 9.73
N GLU A 14 -32.16 -3.57 8.54
CA GLU A 14 -33.55 -3.51 8.05
C GLU A 14 -34.52 -4.28 8.96
N ILE A 15 -34.14 -5.49 9.38
CA ILE A 15 -34.92 -6.31 10.31
C ILE A 15 -35.04 -5.62 11.68
N LEU A 16 -33.95 -5.01 12.17
CA LEU A 16 -33.96 -4.27 13.44
C LEU A 16 -34.89 -3.06 13.38
N LEU A 17 -34.87 -2.28 12.29
CA LEU A 17 -35.76 -1.13 12.12
C LEU A 17 -37.23 -1.52 12.02
N ALA A 18 -37.53 -2.68 11.42
CA ALA A 18 -38.90 -3.21 11.40
C ALA A 18 -39.44 -3.52 12.80
N ARG A 19 -38.56 -3.90 13.74
CA ARG A 19 -38.94 -4.21 15.13
C ARG A 19 -38.80 -3.01 16.08
N PHE A 20 -37.85 -2.12 15.81
CA PHE A 20 -37.51 -0.96 16.62
C PHE A 20 -37.41 0.29 15.71
N PRO A 21 -38.55 0.92 15.36
CA PRO A 21 -38.58 2.02 14.39
C PRO A 21 -37.80 3.27 14.84
N ASP A 22 -37.70 3.50 16.15
CA ASP A 22 -37.01 4.65 16.74
C ASP A 22 -35.48 4.45 16.83
N LEU A 23 -34.95 3.32 16.36
CA LEU A 23 -33.52 3.03 16.42
C LEU A 23 -32.75 3.87 15.40
N GLU A 24 -31.94 4.80 15.88
CA GLU A 24 -31.09 5.63 15.03
C GLU A 24 -29.81 4.90 14.60
N PHE A 25 -29.50 4.98 13.31
CA PHE A 25 -28.24 4.47 12.75
C PHE A 25 -27.41 5.61 12.19
N LYS A 26 -26.10 5.58 12.45
CA LYS A 26 -25.16 6.50 11.83
C LYS A 26 -25.10 6.27 10.33
N GLU A 27 -25.32 7.32 9.56
CA GLU A 27 -25.18 7.25 8.11
C GLU A 27 -23.71 7.09 7.70
N ARG A 28 -23.46 6.08 6.87
CA ARG A 28 -22.16 5.87 6.24
C ARG A 28 -22.15 6.53 4.87
N LYS A 29 -20.96 6.92 4.40
CA LYS A 29 -20.74 7.44 3.05
C LYS A 29 -19.70 6.57 2.36
N TYR A 30 -19.95 6.30 1.08
CA TYR A 30 -18.98 5.65 0.22
C TYR A 30 -17.69 6.47 0.18
N LYS A 31 -16.54 5.77 0.27
CA LYS A 31 -15.21 6.37 0.17
C LYS A 31 -14.29 5.50 -0.66
N VAL A 32 -13.29 6.11 -1.25
CA VAL A 32 -12.20 5.44 -1.95
C VAL A 32 -10.88 5.84 -1.29
N GLY A 33 -9.97 4.88 -1.18
CA GLY A 33 -8.61 5.14 -0.75
C GLY A 33 -7.60 4.29 -1.51
N THR A 34 -6.43 4.86 -1.76
CA THR A 34 -5.31 4.14 -2.35
C THR A 34 -4.15 4.02 -1.37
N ILE A 35 -3.50 2.87 -1.37
CA ILE A 35 -2.26 2.63 -0.65
C ILE A 35 -1.16 2.47 -1.69
N ILE A 36 -0.08 3.25 -1.55
CA ILE A 36 1.11 3.14 -2.38
C ILE A 36 2.19 2.43 -1.57
N ALA A 37 2.45 1.16 -1.90
CA ALA A 37 3.51 0.36 -1.32
C ALA A 37 4.84 0.63 -2.05
N SER A 38 5.74 1.35 -1.39
CA SER A 38 7.08 1.68 -1.91
C SER A 38 8.15 0.77 -1.31
N GLU A 39 8.38 -0.37 -1.96
CA GLU A 39 9.53 -1.25 -1.65
C GLU A 39 10.86 -0.60 -2.04
N HIS A 40 10.88 0.14 -3.15
CA HIS A 40 12.09 0.76 -3.68
C HIS A 40 11.83 2.19 -4.14
N THR A 41 12.30 3.16 -3.38
CA THR A 41 12.15 4.59 -3.68
C THR A 41 12.94 5.01 -4.92
N PHE A 42 14.09 4.37 -5.19
CA PHE A 42 14.92 4.66 -6.37
C PHE A 42 15.42 3.39 -7.09
N THR A 43 15.40 3.40 -8.42
CA THR A 43 15.94 2.33 -9.27
C THR A 43 17.44 2.44 -9.46
N PHE A 44 18.00 3.64 -9.65
CA PHE A 44 19.42 3.85 -9.95
C PHE A 44 20.09 4.89 -9.05
N LYS A 45 19.36 5.93 -8.66
CA LYS A 45 19.90 7.03 -7.84
C LYS A 45 20.28 6.51 -6.45
N ASN A 46 21.42 6.97 -5.94
CA ASN A 46 21.89 6.71 -4.58
C ASN A 46 22.10 5.23 -4.19
N LYS A 47 22.15 4.31 -5.18
CA LYS A 47 22.66 2.96 -4.96
C LYS A 47 24.18 3.02 -4.84
N GLY A 48 24.75 2.18 -3.96
CA GLY A 48 26.19 2.16 -3.71
C GLY A 48 27.00 1.91 -4.99
N PHE A 49 28.20 2.51 -5.08
CA PHE A 49 29.05 2.50 -6.28
C PHE A 49 29.21 1.11 -6.90
N LEU A 50 29.53 0.10 -6.08
CA LEU A 50 29.74 -1.27 -6.55
C LEU A 50 28.46 -1.88 -7.18
N ARG A 51 27.28 -1.64 -6.60
CA ARG A 51 25.99 -2.12 -7.14
C ARG A 51 25.63 -1.40 -8.44
N SER A 52 25.90 -0.11 -8.49
CA SER A 52 25.73 0.73 -9.67
C SER A 52 26.59 0.26 -10.82
N PHE A 53 27.85 -0.11 -10.55
CA PHE A 53 28.80 -0.64 -11.52
C PHE A 53 28.46 -2.06 -11.99
N ILE A 54 28.17 -2.99 -11.07
CA ILE A 54 27.75 -4.37 -11.42
C ILE A 54 26.47 -4.34 -12.26
N GLY A 55 25.50 -3.50 -11.90
CA GLY A 55 24.27 -3.40 -12.69
C GLY A 55 24.53 -2.79 -14.08
N LEU A 56 25.51 -1.90 -14.23
CA LEU A 56 25.88 -1.33 -15.53
C LEU A 56 26.57 -2.39 -16.40
N LEU A 57 27.51 -3.16 -15.83
CA LEU A 57 28.13 -4.30 -16.52
C LEU A 57 27.09 -5.35 -16.92
N SER A 58 26.16 -5.68 -16.03
CA SER A 58 25.07 -6.61 -16.32
C SER A 58 24.19 -6.10 -17.48
N ASP A 59 23.78 -4.83 -17.44
CA ASP A 59 22.96 -4.24 -18.51
C ASP A 59 23.72 -4.20 -19.85
N MET A 60 25.04 -3.97 -19.83
CA MET A 60 25.89 -4.02 -21.04
C MET A 60 26.03 -5.43 -21.60
N VAL A 61 26.26 -6.44 -20.74
CA VAL A 61 26.38 -7.85 -21.17
C VAL A 61 25.06 -8.37 -21.76
N HIS A 62 23.92 -7.90 -21.26
CA HIS A 62 22.60 -8.24 -21.81
C HIS A 62 22.15 -7.33 -22.97
N PHE A 63 23.04 -6.48 -23.50
CA PHE A 63 22.75 -5.52 -24.58
C PHE A 63 21.54 -4.60 -24.34
N ASN A 64 21.21 -4.31 -23.08
CA ASN A 64 20.13 -3.40 -22.69
C ASN A 64 20.59 -1.94 -22.77
N LEU A 65 21.02 -1.50 -23.96
CA LEU A 65 21.63 -0.17 -24.19
C LEU A 65 20.72 0.98 -23.72
N GLY A 66 19.40 0.84 -23.80
CA GLY A 66 18.44 1.82 -23.29
C GLY A 66 18.52 2.01 -21.77
N LYS A 67 18.68 0.93 -20.99
CA LYS A 67 18.83 1.00 -19.52
C LYS A 67 20.19 1.60 -19.12
N VAL A 68 21.23 1.34 -19.91
CA VAL A 68 22.56 1.95 -19.69
C VAL A 68 22.49 3.47 -19.89
N LEU A 69 21.87 3.93 -20.99
CA LEU A 69 21.66 5.36 -21.26
C LEU A 69 20.82 6.02 -20.17
N ASP A 70 19.70 5.41 -19.78
CA ASP A 70 18.85 5.91 -18.70
C ASP A 70 19.62 6.03 -17.38
N ARG A 71 20.41 5.01 -17.03
CA ARG A 71 21.23 5.01 -15.81
C ARG A 71 22.24 6.14 -15.81
N LEU A 72 22.93 6.36 -16.94
CA LEU A 72 23.88 7.46 -17.11
C LEU A 72 23.17 8.81 -16.98
N GLN A 73 22.03 9.01 -17.65
CA GLN A 73 21.23 10.24 -17.60
C GLN A 73 20.70 10.55 -16.20
N VAL A 74 20.29 9.52 -15.43
CA VAL A 74 19.84 9.69 -14.03
C VAL A 74 21.02 10.07 -13.13
N TRP A 75 22.21 9.52 -13.33
CA TRP A 75 23.40 9.87 -12.54
C TRP A 75 23.86 11.31 -12.75
N ILE A 76 23.84 11.79 -14.00
CA ILE A 76 24.12 13.20 -14.34
C ILE A 76 22.91 14.11 -14.13
N ARG A 77 21.82 13.61 -13.54
CA ARG A 77 20.58 14.33 -13.19
C ARG A 77 19.84 14.97 -14.36
N ILE A 78 20.06 14.49 -15.59
CA ILE A 78 19.31 14.92 -16.79
C ILE A 78 17.90 14.30 -16.79
N LYS A 79 17.72 13.14 -16.16
CA LYS A 79 16.44 12.42 -16.06
C LYS A 79 16.08 12.14 -14.60
N SER A 80 14.80 12.24 -14.24
CA SER A 80 14.30 11.78 -12.94
C SER A 80 14.45 10.25 -12.81
N ASP A 81 14.65 9.76 -11.60
CA ASP A 81 14.75 8.32 -11.37
C ASP A 81 13.39 7.68 -11.70
N PRO A 82 13.34 6.55 -12.44
CA PRO A 82 12.08 5.97 -12.90
C PRO A 82 11.09 5.64 -11.79
N HIS A 83 11.55 5.36 -10.56
CA HIS A 83 10.70 5.06 -9.41
C HIS A 83 10.33 6.31 -8.56
N ASP A 84 10.89 7.48 -8.89
CA ASP A 84 10.59 8.75 -8.24
C ASP A 84 9.29 9.35 -8.80
N VAL A 85 8.19 8.66 -8.51
CA VAL A 85 6.82 8.96 -9.00
C VAL A 85 6.02 9.81 -8.00
N PHE A 86 6.63 10.17 -6.87
CA PHE A 86 5.94 10.74 -5.73
C PHE A 86 5.42 12.15 -6.02
N GLU A 87 6.16 12.97 -6.77
CA GLU A 87 5.70 14.30 -7.17
C GLU A 87 4.42 14.24 -8.02
N ASP A 88 4.36 13.31 -8.98
CA ASP A 88 3.17 13.11 -9.82
C ASP A 88 1.96 12.64 -9.00
N LEU A 89 2.18 11.69 -8.08
CA LEU A 89 1.13 11.19 -7.18
C LEU A 89 0.65 12.26 -6.18
N ILE A 90 1.55 13.10 -5.66
CA ILE A 90 1.18 14.27 -4.85
C ILE A 90 0.37 15.27 -5.70
N GLY A 91 0.75 15.48 -6.96
CA GLY A 91 0.00 16.29 -7.92
C GLY A 91 -1.44 15.79 -8.08
N MET A 92 -1.64 14.48 -8.18
CA MET A 92 -2.96 13.85 -8.20
C MET A 92 -3.78 14.12 -6.93
N ILE A 93 -3.16 13.99 -5.75
CA ILE A 93 -3.79 14.29 -4.46
C ILE A 93 -4.24 15.75 -4.43
N LYS A 94 -3.37 16.69 -4.80
CA LYS A 94 -3.67 18.13 -4.79
C LYS A 94 -4.80 18.48 -5.78
N LYS A 95 -4.74 17.94 -6.99
CA LYS A 95 -5.68 18.25 -8.07
C LYS A 95 -7.08 17.67 -7.82
N HIS A 96 -7.15 16.41 -7.39
CA HIS A 96 -8.41 15.67 -7.29
C HIS A 96 -8.90 15.48 -5.85
N LYS A 97 -8.13 15.92 -4.84
CA LYS A 97 -8.44 15.80 -3.41
C LYS A 97 -8.72 14.36 -2.96
N ILE A 98 -7.98 13.42 -3.55
CA ILE A 98 -8.14 11.98 -3.30
C ILE A 98 -7.30 11.52 -2.10
N TYR A 99 -7.79 10.48 -1.41
CA TYR A 99 -7.09 9.92 -0.26
C TYR A 99 -6.05 8.89 -0.70
N MET A 100 -4.78 9.17 -0.38
CA MET A 100 -3.67 8.21 -0.52
C MET A 100 -2.91 8.03 0.79
N LEU A 101 -2.45 6.81 1.02
CA LEU A 101 -1.56 6.42 2.12
C LEU A 101 -0.29 5.81 1.52
N PHE A 102 0.88 6.33 1.88
CA PHE A 102 2.15 5.85 1.36
C PHE A 102 2.87 4.99 2.40
N MET A 103 3.24 3.77 2.02
CA MET A 103 3.99 2.85 2.87
C MET A 103 5.43 2.76 2.36
N PHE A 104 6.41 3.07 3.20
CA PHE A 104 7.83 3.05 2.84
C PHE A 104 8.58 1.92 3.53
N GLN A 105 9.40 1.18 2.78
CA GLN A 105 10.26 0.16 3.35
C GLN A 105 11.58 0.75 3.84
N LEU A 106 11.91 0.53 5.12
CA LEU A 106 13.12 1.03 5.78
C LEU A 106 14.01 -0.08 6.36
N SER A 107 13.85 -1.29 5.84
CA SER A 107 14.63 -2.46 6.23
C SER A 107 16.10 -2.34 5.83
N ASP A 108 16.94 -3.14 6.47
CA ASP A 108 18.34 -3.25 6.09
C ASP A 108 18.49 -4.05 4.79
N PHE A 109 19.55 -3.73 4.05
CA PHE A 109 19.84 -4.41 2.79
C PHE A 109 20.13 -5.89 3.05
N SER A 110 19.40 -6.76 2.36
CA SER A 110 19.54 -8.21 2.45
C SER A 110 19.30 -8.88 1.11
N ILE A 111 19.37 -10.21 1.10
CA ILE A 111 19.02 -11.00 -0.10
C ILE A 111 17.54 -10.81 -0.51
N HIS A 112 16.66 -10.56 0.47
CA HIS A 112 15.22 -10.41 0.30
C HIS A 112 14.81 -8.95 0.08
N ASP A 113 15.46 -8.01 0.76
CA ASP A 113 15.14 -6.58 0.70
C ASP A 113 16.31 -5.80 0.10
N ARG A 114 16.10 -5.26 -1.09
CA ARG A 114 17.16 -4.61 -1.88
C ARG A 114 17.01 -3.10 -1.96
N ASN A 115 16.31 -2.49 -1.01
CA ASN A 115 16.11 -1.04 -0.98
C ASN A 115 17.43 -0.29 -0.70
N ILE A 116 17.42 1.02 -0.90
CA ILE A 116 18.52 1.89 -0.47
C ILE A 116 18.48 2.08 1.05
N SER A 117 19.65 2.34 1.65
CA SER A 117 19.74 2.58 3.10
C SER A 117 18.84 3.75 3.53
N HIS A 118 18.14 3.56 4.64
CA HIS A 118 17.32 4.56 5.32
C HIS A 118 18.10 5.85 5.67
N ASN A 119 19.42 5.76 5.89
CA ASN A 119 20.28 6.90 6.21
C ASN A 119 20.56 7.83 5.01
N ARG A 120 20.17 7.44 3.78
CA ARG A 120 20.39 8.28 2.60
C ARG A 120 19.47 9.50 2.65
N ILE A 121 20.07 10.69 2.74
CA ILE A 121 19.37 11.98 2.78
C ILE A 121 18.28 12.09 1.69
N PRO A 122 18.52 11.72 0.41
CA PRO A 122 17.48 11.81 -0.61
C PRO A 122 16.27 10.90 -0.36
N HIS A 123 16.46 9.74 0.29
CA HIS A 123 15.35 8.86 0.67
C HIS A 123 14.49 9.53 1.74
N ARG A 124 15.14 10.03 2.79
CA ARG A 124 14.47 10.74 3.89
C ARG A 124 13.73 11.98 3.38
N ALA A 125 14.32 12.71 2.43
CA ALA A 125 13.71 13.88 1.82
C ALA A 125 12.42 13.55 1.06
N VAL A 126 12.38 12.44 0.31
CA VAL A 126 11.15 11.98 -0.37
C VAL A 126 10.08 11.63 0.65
N ILE A 127 10.41 10.86 1.70
CA ILE A 127 9.44 10.47 2.74
C ILE A 127 8.87 11.71 3.44
N LYS A 128 9.74 12.67 3.80
CA LYS A 128 9.33 13.94 4.42
C LYS A 128 8.41 14.75 3.48
N SER A 129 8.81 14.91 2.22
CA SER A 129 8.01 15.62 1.21
C SER A 129 6.63 14.99 1.03
N VAL A 130 6.55 13.66 1.00
CA VAL A 130 5.26 12.94 0.91
C VAL A 130 4.43 13.12 2.19
N ALA A 131 5.07 13.08 3.36
CA ALA A 131 4.41 13.27 4.65
C ALA A 131 3.78 14.66 4.83
N ASP A 132 4.29 15.69 4.13
CA ASP A 132 3.70 17.03 4.13
C ASP A 132 2.32 17.09 3.45
N TYR A 133 2.01 16.13 2.56
CA TYR A 133 0.78 16.14 1.75
C TYR A 133 -0.14 14.93 1.98
N ALA A 134 0.39 13.83 2.51
CA ALA A 134 -0.35 12.58 2.67
C ALA A 134 0.06 11.84 3.95
N LYS A 135 -0.80 10.93 4.40
CA LYS A 135 -0.42 10.02 5.49
C LYS A 135 0.65 9.04 4.98
N VAL A 136 1.58 8.72 5.88
CA VAL A 136 2.66 7.79 5.63
C VAL A 136 2.66 6.68 6.68
N GLY A 137 3.22 5.53 6.32
CA GLY A 137 3.33 4.37 7.18
C GLY A 137 4.53 3.48 6.82
N LEU A 138 4.71 2.44 7.62
CA LEU A 138 5.81 1.50 7.47
C LEU A 138 5.40 0.35 6.54
N LEU A 139 6.18 0.11 5.49
CA LEU A 139 6.13 -1.14 4.73
C LEU A 139 7.15 -2.10 5.34
N MET A 140 6.71 -3.20 5.94
CA MET A 140 7.61 -4.08 6.68
C MET A 140 8.64 -4.77 5.77
N GLY A 141 9.88 -4.80 6.22
CA GLY A 141 10.93 -5.67 5.69
C GLY A 141 10.64 -7.15 5.87
N TYR A 142 11.37 -7.99 5.13
CA TYR A 142 11.27 -9.44 5.24
C TYR A 142 11.48 -9.92 6.68
N TYR A 143 12.59 -9.52 7.30
CA TYR A 143 12.94 -9.95 8.66
C TYR A 143 12.06 -9.31 9.74
N ALA A 144 11.46 -8.14 9.48
CA ALA A 144 10.48 -7.54 10.40
C ALA A 144 9.19 -8.37 10.54
N LEU A 145 8.86 -9.20 9.55
CA LEU A 145 7.74 -10.14 9.63
C LEU A 145 8.03 -11.30 10.60
N GLU A 146 9.29 -11.68 10.76
CA GLU A 146 9.72 -12.82 11.57
C GLU A 146 10.19 -12.41 12.97
N GLU A 147 10.76 -11.20 13.10
CA GLU A 147 11.43 -10.74 14.31
C GLU A 147 10.94 -9.37 14.80
N ILE A 148 10.38 -9.32 16.02
CA ILE A 148 9.90 -8.08 16.62
C ILE A 148 11.01 -7.04 16.85
N LYS A 149 12.25 -7.48 17.11
CA LYS A 149 13.40 -6.57 17.28
C LYS A 149 13.65 -5.78 15.99
N THR A 150 13.59 -6.46 14.85
CA THR A 150 13.79 -5.85 13.52
C THR A 150 12.62 -4.92 13.18
N LEU A 151 11.38 -5.33 13.45
CA LEU A 151 10.20 -4.47 13.28
C LEU A 151 10.28 -3.20 14.14
N ARG A 152 10.73 -3.32 15.41
CA ARG A 152 10.94 -2.17 16.30
C ARG A 152 11.99 -1.21 15.75
N GLN A 153 13.09 -1.71 15.18
CA GLN A 153 14.10 -0.89 14.53
C GLN A 153 13.53 -0.14 13.31
N GLU A 154 12.79 -0.84 12.45
CA GLU A 154 12.14 -0.22 11.28
C GLU A 154 11.11 0.85 11.69
N LYS A 155 10.33 0.60 12.73
CA LYS A 155 9.41 1.58 13.35
C LYS A 155 10.19 2.83 13.78
N LEU A 156 11.23 2.68 14.60
CA LEU A 156 12.02 3.81 15.12
C LEU A 156 12.67 4.63 13.99
N ARG A 157 13.15 3.97 12.92
CA ARG A 157 13.70 4.67 11.74
C ARG A 157 12.64 5.53 11.07
N MET A 158 11.43 5.02 10.90
CA MET A 158 10.33 5.78 10.30
C MET A 158 9.97 6.99 11.19
N GLU A 159 9.83 6.78 12.50
CA GLU A 159 9.54 7.85 13.48
C GLU A 159 10.61 8.94 13.49
N GLU A 160 11.89 8.57 13.38
CA GLU A 160 13.01 9.51 13.27
C GLU A 160 12.96 10.33 11.96
N ILE A 161 12.45 9.75 10.87
CA ILE A 161 12.33 10.44 9.59
C ILE A 161 11.14 11.41 9.60
N ILE A 162 9.99 11.00 10.12
CA ILE A 162 8.74 11.79 10.03
C ILE A 162 8.49 12.67 11.26
N HIS A 163 9.25 12.47 12.35
CA HIS A 163 9.11 13.17 13.63
C HIS A 163 7.72 13.02 14.26
N SER A 164 7.06 11.88 14.03
CA SER A 164 5.77 11.52 14.60
C SER A 164 5.66 10.00 14.81
N PRO A 165 4.78 9.52 15.71
CA PRO A 165 4.55 8.09 15.89
C PRO A 165 4.10 7.40 14.59
N VAL A 166 4.53 6.15 14.40
CA VAL A 166 4.07 5.32 13.28
C VAL A 166 2.75 4.65 13.64
N GLU A 167 1.68 5.10 13.00
CA GLU A 167 0.34 4.54 13.23
C GLU A 167 -0.07 3.49 12.20
N ASN A 168 0.57 3.46 11.03
CA ASN A 168 0.15 2.68 9.87
C ASN A 168 1.24 1.72 9.43
N VAL A 169 0.86 0.47 9.16
CA VAL A 169 1.78 -0.57 8.68
C VAL A 169 1.15 -1.43 7.59
N MET A 170 2.00 -2.01 6.75
CA MET A 170 1.61 -2.99 5.75
C MET A 170 2.68 -4.07 5.56
N ASN A 171 2.24 -5.31 5.40
CA ASN A 171 3.02 -6.45 4.93
C ASN A 171 2.95 -6.53 3.40
N ALA A 172 4.10 -6.39 2.73
CA ALA A 172 4.22 -6.50 1.27
C ALA A 172 4.38 -7.94 0.75
N LYS A 173 4.68 -8.91 1.63
CA LYS A 173 4.92 -10.32 1.26
C LYS A 173 3.67 -11.20 1.37
N TYR A 174 2.58 -10.64 1.89
CA TYR A 174 1.23 -11.20 1.86
C TYR A 174 1.01 -12.52 2.64
N ASN A 175 2.05 -13.02 3.31
CA ASN A 175 2.02 -14.11 4.28
C ASN A 175 1.66 -13.57 5.68
N LEU A 176 0.35 -13.46 5.94
CA LEU A 176 -0.13 -13.05 7.26
C LEU A 176 -0.04 -14.23 8.23
N HIS A 177 0.98 -14.21 9.10
CA HIS A 177 1.13 -15.16 10.20
C HIS A 177 0.29 -14.68 11.39
N LEU A 178 -0.97 -15.14 11.45
CA LEU A 178 -1.90 -14.78 12.52
C LEU A 178 -1.90 -15.85 13.63
N PRO A 179 -2.06 -15.45 14.90
CA PRO A 179 -2.20 -14.07 15.40
C PRO A 179 -0.85 -13.36 15.65
N ASP A 180 0.28 -14.06 15.56
CA ASP A 180 1.60 -13.60 15.99
C ASP A 180 1.99 -12.22 15.42
N GLN A 181 1.79 -12.00 14.12
CA GLN A 181 2.11 -10.73 13.48
C GLN A 181 1.31 -9.58 14.11
N TYR A 182 0.01 -9.79 14.36
CA TYR A 182 -0.88 -8.77 14.90
C TYR A 182 -0.63 -8.51 16.40
N ASN A 183 -0.19 -9.53 17.13
CA ASN A 183 0.24 -9.38 18.51
C ASN A 183 1.52 -8.53 18.60
N ARG A 184 2.48 -8.72 17.69
CA ARG A 184 3.68 -7.87 17.61
C ARG A 184 3.35 -6.42 17.25
N LEU A 185 2.41 -6.20 16.33
CA LEU A 185 1.93 -4.85 16.00
C LEU A 185 1.31 -4.15 17.21
N THR A 186 0.51 -4.90 17.98
CA THR A 186 -0.11 -4.42 19.22
C THR A 186 0.95 -4.10 20.29
N GLU A 187 1.94 -4.96 20.49
CA GLU A 187 3.06 -4.73 21.43
C GLU A 187 3.86 -3.46 21.07
N LEU A 188 4.03 -3.19 19.78
CA LEU A 188 4.71 -2.00 19.30
C LEU A 188 3.77 -0.78 19.13
N GLU A 189 2.53 -0.86 19.60
CA GLU A 189 1.53 0.23 19.53
C GLU A 189 1.28 0.77 18.11
N ILE A 190 1.45 -0.09 17.10
CA ILE A 190 1.13 0.25 15.72
C ILE A 190 -0.33 -0.15 15.46
N ASN A 191 -1.23 0.83 15.56
CA ASN A 191 -2.66 0.55 15.70
C ASN A 191 -3.43 0.33 14.38
N ASN A 192 -2.82 0.51 13.20
CA ASN A 192 -3.53 0.33 11.92
C ASN A 192 -2.74 -0.58 10.96
N ASP A 193 -3.27 -1.78 10.71
CA ASP A 193 -2.75 -2.71 9.71
C ASP A 193 -3.53 -2.60 8.39
N HIS A 194 -2.81 -2.58 7.26
CA HIS A 194 -3.40 -2.54 5.91
C HIS A 194 -3.05 -3.78 5.08
N SER A 195 -2.72 -4.89 5.74
CA SER A 195 -2.20 -6.10 5.08
C SER A 195 -3.28 -7.08 4.65
N MET A 196 -4.49 -6.96 5.21
CA MET A 196 -5.59 -7.91 5.02
C MET A 196 -6.23 -7.80 3.63
N GLY A 197 -5.74 -8.58 2.68
CA GLY A 197 -6.33 -8.69 1.34
C GLY A 197 -5.71 -9.81 0.52
N TYR A 198 -6.21 -9.96 -0.71
CA TYR A 198 -5.67 -10.90 -1.71
C TYR A 198 -4.78 -10.16 -2.71
N PRO A 199 -3.51 -10.55 -2.88
CA PRO A 199 -2.60 -9.83 -3.78
C PRO A 199 -2.86 -10.13 -5.25
N ASN A 200 -3.11 -11.41 -5.56
CA ASN A 200 -3.12 -11.91 -6.94
C ASN A 200 -4.55 -12.10 -7.49
N VAL A 201 -5.58 -11.82 -6.68
CA VAL A 201 -7.00 -12.02 -7.04
C VAL A 201 -7.78 -10.87 -6.44
N PRO A 202 -8.74 -10.25 -7.17
CA PRO A 202 -9.53 -9.17 -6.61
C PRO A 202 -10.56 -9.71 -5.62
N GLY A 203 -10.86 -8.99 -4.54
CA GLY A 203 -11.92 -9.34 -3.58
C GLY A 203 -11.58 -9.09 -2.11
N PHE A 204 -12.55 -9.38 -1.24
CA PHE A 204 -12.52 -9.04 0.18
C PHE A 204 -12.07 -10.24 1.04
N ARG A 205 -10.78 -10.33 1.39
CA ARG A 205 -10.23 -11.43 2.20
C ARG A 205 -10.89 -11.57 3.58
N ALA A 206 -11.22 -10.45 4.21
CA ALA A 206 -11.94 -10.43 5.48
C ALA A 206 -13.48 -10.50 5.33
N GLY A 207 -14.01 -10.68 4.12
CA GLY A 207 -15.45 -10.62 3.86
C GLY A 207 -16.08 -9.24 4.08
N THR A 208 -15.29 -8.20 4.35
CA THR A 208 -15.74 -6.82 4.60
C THR A 208 -14.80 -5.81 3.94
N CYS A 209 -15.35 -4.65 3.61
CA CYS A 209 -14.62 -3.43 3.23
C CYS A 209 -14.46 -2.43 4.39
N THR A 210 -15.08 -2.74 5.54
CA THR A 210 -15.13 -1.90 6.72
C THR A 210 -13.99 -2.25 7.66
N PRO A 211 -13.21 -1.25 8.14
CA PRO A 211 -12.22 -1.49 9.17
C PRO A 211 -12.83 -2.04 10.46
N TYR A 212 -12.13 -2.95 11.11
CA TYR A 212 -12.58 -3.60 12.34
C TYR A 212 -11.41 -3.75 13.31
N LEU A 213 -11.69 -3.82 14.61
CA LEU A 213 -10.67 -4.16 15.61
C LEU A 213 -10.39 -5.65 15.55
N PHE A 214 -9.12 -6.02 15.62
CA PHE A 214 -8.73 -7.42 15.64
C PHE A 214 -9.16 -8.07 16.96
N TYR A 215 -9.77 -9.25 16.84
CA TYR A 215 -10.13 -10.08 17.98
C TYR A 215 -9.16 -11.25 18.03
N ASP A 216 -8.32 -11.31 19.07
CA ASP A 216 -7.42 -12.43 19.28
C ASP A 216 -8.20 -13.57 19.96
N ILE A 217 -8.52 -14.60 19.18
CA ILE A 217 -9.26 -15.79 19.63
C ILE A 217 -8.45 -16.57 20.67
N ASN A 218 -7.13 -16.57 20.61
CA ASN A 218 -6.32 -17.31 21.59
C ASN A 218 -6.39 -16.69 22.99
N MET A 219 -6.59 -15.36 23.06
CA MET A 219 -6.70 -14.61 24.31
C MET A 219 -8.13 -14.18 24.63
N GLU A 220 -9.10 -14.47 23.76
CA GLU A 220 -10.51 -14.04 23.86
C GLU A 220 -10.68 -12.53 24.08
N VAL A 221 -9.82 -11.72 23.46
CA VAL A 221 -9.75 -10.27 23.68
C VAL A 221 -9.78 -9.47 22.38
N THR A 222 -10.47 -8.33 22.40
CA THR A 222 -10.38 -7.33 21.32
C THR A 222 -9.12 -6.50 21.53
N THR A 223 -8.21 -6.52 20.57
CA THR A 223 -6.97 -5.73 20.62
C THR A 223 -7.20 -4.31 20.08
N PRO A 224 -6.32 -3.33 20.42
CA PRO A 224 -6.41 -1.98 19.85
C PRO A 224 -6.03 -1.92 18.36
N LEU A 225 -5.51 -3.01 17.78
CA LEU A 225 -5.14 -3.07 16.37
C LEU A 225 -6.38 -3.04 15.48
N LYS A 226 -6.47 -2.02 14.62
CA LYS A 226 -7.50 -1.89 13.59
C LYS A 226 -6.98 -2.46 12.27
N VAL A 227 -7.73 -3.41 11.72
CA VAL A 227 -7.46 -4.00 10.41
C VAL A 227 -8.23 -3.22 9.35
N HIS A 228 -7.53 -2.74 8.33
CA HIS A 228 -8.05 -2.02 7.19
C HIS A 228 -7.97 -2.90 5.94
N PRO A 229 -8.99 -3.72 5.65
CA PRO A 229 -8.92 -4.63 4.51
C PRO A 229 -8.88 -3.87 3.19
N TYR A 230 -8.10 -4.39 2.24
CA TYR A 230 -8.09 -3.94 0.84
C TYR A 230 -8.79 -4.95 -0.05
N ALA A 231 -9.38 -4.44 -1.13
CA ALA A 231 -10.15 -5.23 -2.07
C ALA A 231 -9.38 -5.48 -3.38
N PHE A 232 -8.48 -4.58 -3.73
CA PHE A 232 -7.73 -4.60 -4.98
C PHE A 232 -6.24 -4.42 -4.71
N ASN A 233 -5.41 -5.16 -5.44
CA ASN A 233 -3.97 -4.97 -5.48
C ASN A 233 -3.50 -5.03 -6.93
N SER A 234 -2.68 -4.07 -7.35
CA SER A 234 -2.20 -3.92 -8.72
C SER A 234 -1.47 -5.16 -9.26
N VAL A 235 -0.91 -6.00 -8.39
CA VAL A 235 -0.29 -7.30 -8.77
C VAL A 235 -1.26 -8.18 -9.57
N VAL A 236 -2.58 -8.04 -9.33
CA VAL A 236 -3.61 -8.77 -10.08
C VAL A 236 -3.52 -8.56 -11.61
N VAL A 237 -3.02 -7.41 -12.06
CA VAL A 237 -2.88 -7.05 -13.49
C VAL A 237 -2.01 -8.07 -14.24
N ASP A 238 -1.04 -8.68 -13.54
CA ASP A 238 -0.13 -9.68 -14.11
C ASP A 238 -0.78 -11.07 -14.22
N HIS A 239 -1.96 -11.27 -13.64
CA HIS A 239 -2.62 -12.58 -13.50
C HIS A 239 -3.99 -12.67 -14.18
N ILE A 240 -4.51 -11.58 -14.74
CA ILE A 240 -5.86 -11.53 -15.32
C ILE A 240 -5.90 -10.66 -16.58
N SER A 241 -6.79 -10.98 -17.52
CA SER A 241 -6.98 -10.16 -18.72
C SER A 241 -7.55 -8.78 -18.37
N LYS A 242 -7.18 -7.76 -19.15
CA LYS A 242 -7.61 -6.37 -18.92
C LYS A 242 -9.13 -6.19 -18.94
N ASN A 243 -9.82 -6.88 -19.84
CA ASN A 243 -11.29 -6.82 -19.94
C ASN A 243 -11.95 -7.39 -18.68
N LYS A 244 -11.51 -8.58 -18.26
CA LYS A 244 -12.02 -9.20 -17.04
C LYS A 244 -11.68 -8.37 -15.80
N LEU A 245 -10.48 -7.78 -15.73
CA LEU A 245 -10.11 -6.88 -14.64
C LEU A 245 -11.06 -5.69 -14.55
N LYS A 246 -11.37 -5.07 -15.70
CA LYS A 246 -12.25 -3.91 -15.77
C LYS A 246 -13.65 -4.26 -15.26
N GLU A 247 -14.22 -5.36 -15.74
CA GLU A 247 -15.55 -5.86 -15.32
C GLU A 247 -15.58 -6.16 -13.82
N GLU A 248 -14.56 -6.88 -13.31
CA GLU A 248 -14.43 -7.21 -11.89
C GLU A 248 -14.30 -5.96 -11.01
N LEU A 249 -13.50 -4.98 -11.46
CA LEU A 249 -13.27 -3.73 -10.75
C LEU A 249 -14.55 -2.88 -10.69
N GLU A 250 -15.24 -2.69 -11.81
CA GLU A 250 -16.51 -1.96 -11.88
C GLU A 250 -17.56 -2.60 -10.97
N ARG A 251 -17.68 -3.93 -11.02
CA ARG A 251 -18.60 -4.68 -10.15
C ARG A 251 -18.28 -4.47 -8.68
N MET A 252 -17.01 -4.55 -8.28
CA MET A 252 -16.63 -4.38 -6.88
C MET A 252 -16.79 -2.93 -6.38
N LEU A 253 -16.55 -1.93 -7.23
CA LEU A 253 -16.82 -0.53 -6.88
C LEU A 253 -18.32 -0.33 -6.59
N LEU A 254 -19.20 -0.88 -7.44
CA LEU A 254 -20.65 -0.86 -7.24
C LEU A 254 -21.05 -1.56 -5.93
N GLU A 255 -20.55 -2.77 -5.67
CA GLU A 255 -20.84 -3.52 -4.44
C GLU A 255 -20.43 -2.74 -3.17
N VAL A 256 -19.31 -2.03 -3.20
CA VAL A 256 -18.88 -1.20 -2.06
C VAL A 256 -19.71 0.07 -1.91
N LYS A 257 -20.19 0.64 -3.03
CA LYS A 257 -21.12 1.79 -3.02
C LYS A 257 -22.47 1.42 -2.41
N GLU A 258 -23.03 0.27 -2.79
CA GLU A 258 -24.30 -0.24 -2.25
C GLU A 258 -24.26 -0.35 -0.72
N VAL A 259 -23.11 -0.80 -0.18
CA VAL A 259 -22.93 -0.91 1.28
C VAL A 259 -22.44 0.37 1.95
N LYS A 260 -22.30 1.47 1.20
CA LYS A 260 -21.72 2.76 1.64
C LYS A 260 -20.39 2.58 2.38
N GLY A 261 -19.56 1.67 1.86
CA GLY A 261 -18.30 1.23 2.43
C GLY A 261 -17.08 2.04 1.99
N MET A 262 -15.88 1.53 2.28
CA MET A 262 -14.63 2.11 1.78
C MET A 262 -13.91 1.13 0.84
N PHE A 263 -13.75 1.52 -0.42
CA PHE A 263 -12.97 0.75 -1.38
C PHE A 263 -11.49 1.09 -1.20
N ARG A 264 -10.66 0.09 -0.90
CA ARG A 264 -9.20 0.25 -0.77
C ARG A 264 -8.46 -0.51 -1.86
N ALA A 265 -7.59 0.19 -2.56
CA ALA A 265 -6.73 -0.34 -3.61
C ALA A 265 -5.26 -0.17 -3.24
N VAL A 266 -4.46 -1.21 -3.46
CA VAL A 266 -3.01 -1.19 -3.28
C VAL A 266 -2.34 -1.08 -4.65
N PHE A 267 -1.38 -0.18 -4.76
CA PHE A 267 -0.46 -0.10 -5.89
C PHE A 267 0.98 -0.09 -5.38
N ARG A 268 1.92 -0.52 -6.21
CA ARG A 268 3.35 -0.35 -5.97
C ARG A 268 3.81 0.93 -6.64
N ASN A 269 4.78 1.64 -6.06
CA ASN A 269 5.32 2.84 -6.71
C ASN A 269 5.90 2.55 -8.10
N GLN A 270 6.49 1.36 -8.29
CA GLN A 270 7.00 0.90 -9.59
C GLN A 270 5.92 0.74 -10.68
N ASP A 271 4.64 0.59 -10.30
CA ASP A 271 3.53 0.49 -11.26
C ASP A 271 3.27 1.84 -11.96
N PHE A 272 3.77 2.94 -11.41
CA PHE A 272 3.70 4.26 -12.04
C PHE A 272 5.03 4.64 -12.71
N SER A 273 6.04 3.78 -12.65
CA SER A 273 7.35 4.04 -13.21
C SER A 273 7.34 4.01 -14.73
N ARG A 274 8.29 4.71 -15.37
CA ARG A 274 8.49 4.68 -16.83
C ARG A 274 8.88 3.30 -17.38
N TYR A 275 9.25 2.35 -16.53
CA TYR A 275 9.53 0.96 -16.92
C TYR A 275 8.31 0.05 -16.86
N SER A 276 7.19 0.57 -16.39
CA SER A 276 5.91 -0.10 -16.39
C SER A 276 4.99 0.53 -17.46
N ASN A 277 3.79 -0.02 -17.62
CA ASN A 277 2.73 0.63 -18.39
C ASN A 277 2.05 1.71 -17.52
N SER A 278 2.80 2.77 -17.17
CA SER A 278 2.36 3.80 -16.23
C SER A 278 1.03 4.43 -16.62
N ASP A 279 0.79 4.67 -17.91
CA ASP A 279 -0.47 5.22 -18.43
C ASP A 279 -1.67 4.34 -18.07
N TYR A 280 -1.50 3.02 -18.15
CA TYR A 280 -2.54 2.07 -17.76
C TYR A 280 -2.82 2.11 -16.26
N TYR A 281 -1.78 2.17 -15.43
CA TYR A 281 -1.95 2.25 -13.97
C TYR A 281 -2.53 3.60 -13.51
N TYR A 282 -2.16 4.71 -14.15
CA TYR A 282 -2.82 6.00 -13.93
C TYR A 282 -4.29 5.98 -14.35
N LYS A 283 -4.65 5.29 -15.46
CA LYS A 283 -6.06 5.08 -15.85
C LYS A 283 -6.82 4.25 -14.82
N LEU A 284 -6.23 3.16 -14.32
CA LEU A 284 -6.84 2.35 -13.26
C LEU A 284 -7.03 3.16 -11.96
N LEU A 285 -6.02 3.93 -11.56
CA LEU A 285 -6.10 4.80 -10.40
C LEU A 285 -7.23 5.81 -10.54
N LYS A 286 -7.34 6.46 -11.70
CA LYS A 286 -8.43 7.40 -12.00
C LYS A 286 -9.79 6.72 -12.00
N GLN A 287 -9.90 5.54 -12.61
CA GLN A 287 -11.15 4.76 -12.59
C GLN A 287 -11.58 4.42 -11.16
N ILE A 288 -10.65 4.00 -10.29
CA ILE A 288 -10.93 3.67 -8.89
C ILE A 288 -11.40 4.90 -8.11
N HIS A 289 -10.77 6.05 -8.31
CA HIS A 289 -11.14 7.32 -7.68
C HIS A 289 -12.27 8.07 -8.40
N GLU A 290 -12.82 7.48 -9.47
CA GLU A 290 -13.92 8.06 -10.27
C GLU A 290 -13.59 9.46 -10.81
N ILE A 291 -12.33 9.63 -11.26
CA ILE A 291 -11.80 10.87 -11.83
C ILE A 291 -12.02 10.85 -13.35
N GLU A 292 -12.67 11.90 -13.86
CA GLU A 292 -12.83 12.17 -15.30
C GLU A 292 -11.50 12.51 -16.01
#